data_AF-A0AAV2YXN5-F1
#
_entry.id   AF-A0AAV2YXN5-F1
#
_cell.length_a   1.000
_cell.length_b   1.000
_cell.length_c   1.000
_cell.angle_alpha   90.00
_cell.angle_beta   90.00
_cell.angle_gamma   90.00
#
_symmetry.space_group_name_H-M   'P 1'
#
loop_
_entity.id
_entity.type
_entity.pdbx_description
1 polymer ?
#
loop_
_entity_poly.entity_id
_entity_poly.type
_entity_poly.pdbx_seq_one_letter_code
_entity_poly.pdbx_strand_id
1 'polypeptide(L)'
;MSFADTVIEDYNATVTSQQRESQFAFVDWRPPTSNACERLFPTTGNVLRDQRKSMHPSIFEAIVMLKYNNELWSATTVQKLMQGSSSSSDFVRDHSD
;
A
#
# COMPACT_ATOMS: atom_id res chain seq x y z
N MET A 1 19.56 44.96 27.27
CA MET A 1 18.95 44.13 26.22
C MET A 1 17.77 44.88 25.64
N SER A 2 17.57 44.81 24.32
CA SER A 2 16.47 45.51 23.64
C SER A 2 15.15 44.77 23.83
N PHE A 3 14.02 45.47 23.76
CA PHE A 3 12.68 44.88 23.71
C PHE A 3 12.55 43.85 22.58
N ALA A 4 13.22 44.10 21.44
CA ALA A 4 13.20 43.17 20.31
C ALA A 4 13.90 41.83 20.62
N ASP A 5 14.99 41.85 21.39
CA ASP A 5 15.73 40.63 21.75
C ASP A 5 14.92 39.76 22.70
N THR A 6 14.19 40.39 23.63
CA THR A 6 13.35 39.69 24.62
C THR A 6 12.17 38.99 23.97
N VAL A 7 11.52 39.63 23.00
CA VAL A 7 10.41 39.02 22.25
C VAL A 7 10.87 37.83 21.39
N ILE A 8 12.06 37.92 20.78
CA ILE A 8 12.62 36.82 19.99
C ILE A 8 13.01 35.63 20.89
N GLU A 9 13.56 35.90 22.07
CA GLU A 9 13.96 34.88 23.03
C GLU A 9 12.74 34.14 23.61
N ASP A 10 11.67 34.87 23.94
CA ASP A 10 10.39 34.30 24.37
C ASP A 10 9.71 33.49 23.25
N TYR A 11 9.78 33.95 22.00
CA TYR A 11 9.28 33.20 20.85
C TYR A 11 10.06 31.89 20.65
N ASN A 12 11.39 31.92 20.76
CA ASN A 12 12.20 30.72 20.62
C ASN A 12 12.00 29.75 21.80
N ALA A 13 11.80 30.26 23.02
CA ALA A 13 11.49 29.46 24.22
C ALA A 13 10.13 28.78 24.10
N THR A 14 9.13 29.47 23.54
CA THR A 14 7.78 28.92 23.30
C THR A 14 7.76 27.93 22.14
N VAL A 15 8.50 28.17 21.06
CA VAL A 15 8.64 27.22 19.93
C VAL A 15 9.38 25.96 20.36
N THR A 16 10.45 26.08 21.15
CA THR A 16 11.23 24.93 21.65
C THR A 16 10.42 24.04 22.60
N SER A 17 9.51 24.62 23.39
CA SER A 17 8.64 23.89 24.31
C SER A 17 7.40 23.28 23.64
N GLN A 18 6.87 23.89 22.57
CA GLN A 18 5.77 23.32 21.79
C GLN A 18 6.18 22.17 20.84
N GLN A 19 7.48 21.99 20.57
CA GLN A 19 7.95 20.99 19.62
C GLN A 19 7.98 19.54 20.17
N ARG A 20 7.41 19.27 21.36
CA ARG A 20 7.50 17.95 22.00
C ARG A 20 6.20 17.24 22.37
N GLU A 21 5.03 17.79 22.05
CA GLU A 21 3.78 17.05 22.29
C GLU A 21 2.87 17.12 21.06
N SER A 22 3.32 16.49 19.95
CA SER A 22 2.36 16.04 18.94
C SER A 22 1.38 15.09 19.63
N GLN A 23 0.08 15.43 19.67
CA GLN A 23 -0.98 14.59 20.27
C GLN A 23 -1.09 13.18 19.68
N PHE A 24 -0.35 12.93 18.59
CA PHE A 24 -0.26 11.66 17.92
C PHE A 24 0.78 10.83 18.66
N ALA A 25 0.30 9.87 19.46
CA ALA A 25 1.15 8.85 20.05
C ALA A 25 2.03 8.25 18.95
N PHE A 26 3.33 8.21 19.19
CA PHE A 26 4.29 7.61 18.28
C PHE A 26 3.98 6.11 18.19
N VAL A 27 3.28 5.69 17.13
CA VAL A 27 2.92 4.29 16.93
C VAL A 27 4.13 3.59 16.29
N ASP A 28 5.22 3.41 17.04
CA ASP A 28 6.47 2.78 16.57
C ASP A 28 6.25 1.39 15.95
N TRP A 29 5.22 0.68 16.40
CA TRP A 29 4.88 -0.66 15.91
C TRP A 29 4.11 -0.66 14.57
N ARG A 30 3.35 0.40 14.28
CA ARG A 30 2.71 0.52 12.96
C ARG A 30 3.71 1.20 12.05
N PRO A 31 4.13 0.57 10.94
CA PRO A 31 4.68 1.34 9.83
C PRO A 31 3.69 2.49 9.58
N PRO A 32 4.13 3.75 9.41
CA PRO A 32 3.22 4.87 9.16
C PRO A 32 2.26 4.43 8.06
N THR A 33 1.01 4.19 8.42
CA THR A 33 0.09 3.42 7.54
C THR A 33 -0.17 4.18 6.24
N SER A 34 0.00 5.51 6.24
CA SER A 34 0.03 6.30 5.02
C SER A 34 1.24 5.99 4.14
N ASN A 35 2.43 5.68 4.67
CA ASN A 35 3.63 5.37 3.89
C ASN A 35 3.45 4.13 3.00
N ALA A 36 2.68 3.13 3.44
CA ALA A 36 2.38 1.97 2.60
C ALA A 36 1.52 2.37 1.38
N CYS A 37 0.47 3.17 1.59
CA CYS A 37 -0.38 3.69 0.53
C CYS A 37 0.36 4.68 -0.38
N GLU A 38 1.18 5.57 0.20
CA GLU A 38 2.02 6.54 -0.51
C GLU A 38 3.09 5.86 -1.37
N ARG A 39 3.59 4.68 -0.99
CA ARG A 39 4.48 3.86 -1.86
C ARG A 39 3.71 3.09 -2.94
N LEU A 40 2.44 2.78 -2.70
CA LEU A 40 1.55 2.15 -3.67
C LEU A 40 1.16 3.12 -4.80
N PHE A 41 0.80 4.37 -4.51
CA PHE A 41 0.29 5.31 -5.52
C PHE A 41 1.24 5.56 -6.72
N PRO A 42 2.54 5.80 -6.54
CA PRO A 42 3.49 5.91 -7.67
C PRO A 42 3.61 4.60 -8.46
N THR A 43 3.59 3.47 -7.76
CA THR A 43 3.74 2.14 -8.35
C THR A 43 2.52 1.73 -9.17
N THR A 44 1.33 2.12 -8.71
CA THR A 44 0.05 1.89 -9.39
C THR A 44 -0.16 2.83 -10.58
N GLY A 45 0.42 4.04 -10.55
CA GLY A 45 0.48 4.92 -11.73
C GLY A 45 1.14 4.26 -12.95
N ASN A 46 2.11 3.37 -12.73
CA ASN A 46 2.70 2.55 -13.80
C ASN A 46 1.77 1.45 -14.34
N VAL A 47 0.75 1.05 -13.57
CA VAL A 47 -0.28 0.08 -13.99
C VAL A 47 -1.39 0.80 -14.76
N LEU A 48 -1.80 1.98 -14.28
CA LEU A 48 -2.71 2.93 -14.94
C LEU A 48 -1.98 3.77 -15.99
N ARG A 49 -1.52 3.13 -17.07
CA ARG A 49 -0.99 3.85 -18.24
C ARG A 49 -2.11 4.30 -19.17
N ASP A 50 -1.84 5.33 -19.96
CA ASP A 50 -2.80 5.91 -20.92
C ASP A 50 -3.41 4.87 -21.88
N GLN A 51 -2.64 3.84 -22.23
CA GLN A 51 -3.07 2.73 -23.08
C GLN A 51 -4.01 1.72 -22.39
N ARG A 52 -4.24 1.84 -21.09
CA ARG A 52 -5.05 0.92 -20.28
C ARG A 52 -6.29 1.59 -19.68
N LYS A 53 -6.73 2.72 -20.26
CA LYS A 53 -7.96 3.43 -19.85
C LYS A 53 -9.23 2.58 -19.88
N SER A 54 -9.24 1.49 -20.66
CA SER A 54 -10.35 0.53 -20.73
C SER A 54 -10.24 -0.63 -19.72
N MET A 55 -9.27 -0.60 -18.80
CA MET A 55 -9.10 -1.67 -17.80
C MET A 55 -10.20 -1.59 -16.75
N HIS A 56 -10.86 -2.73 -16.50
CA HIS A 56 -11.88 -2.82 -15.46
C HIS A 56 -11.26 -2.64 -14.05
N PRO A 57 -11.90 -1.92 -13.12
CA PRO A 57 -11.34 -1.65 -11.78
C PRO A 57 -10.93 -2.91 -11.01
N SER A 58 -11.70 -4.00 -11.12
CA SER A 58 -11.35 -5.27 -10.46
C SER A 58 -10.07 -5.92 -11.01
N ILE A 59 -9.79 -5.74 -12.30
CA ILE A 59 -8.55 -6.24 -12.93
C ILE A 59 -7.37 -5.40 -12.43
N PHE A 60 -7.56 -4.09 -12.31
CA PHE A 60 -6.56 -3.21 -11.75
C PHE A 60 -6.21 -3.58 -10.30
N GLU A 61 -7.22 -3.80 -9.44
CA GLU A 61 -7.01 -4.25 -8.06
C GLU A 61 -6.22 -5.56 -8.00
N ALA A 62 -6.60 -6.55 -8.82
CA ALA A 62 -5.90 -7.84 -8.87
C ALA A 62 -4.42 -7.69 -9.29
N ILE A 63 -4.13 -6.85 -10.30
CA ILE A 63 -2.76 -6.60 -10.75
C ILE A 63 -1.94 -5.90 -9.66
N VAL A 64 -2.52 -4.91 -8.97
CA VAL A 64 -1.83 -4.17 -7.90
C VAL A 64 -1.58 -5.08 -6.69
N MET A 65 -2.57 -5.87 -6.29
CA MET A 65 -2.49 -6.88 -5.23
C MET A 65 -1.34 -7.86 -5.49
N LEU A 66 -1.28 -8.41 -6.72
CA LEU A 66 -0.21 -9.30 -7.13
C LEU A 66 1.13 -8.57 -7.09
N LYS A 67 1.25 -7.42 -7.75
CA LYS A 67 2.52 -6.68 -7.85
C LYS A 67 3.10 -6.28 -6.49
N TYR A 68 2.26 -5.92 -5.53
CA TYR A 68 2.69 -5.55 -4.18
C TYR A 68 3.12 -6.77 -3.35
N ASN A 69 2.43 -7.90 -3.50
CA ASN A 69 2.70 -9.12 -2.75
C ASN A 69 3.67 -10.06 -3.49
N ASN A 70 4.49 -9.57 -4.42
CA ASN A 70 5.34 -10.40 -5.29
C ASN A 70 6.32 -11.32 -4.55
N GLU A 71 6.64 -11.05 -3.28
CA GLU A 71 7.45 -11.93 -2.43
C GLU A 71 6.66 -13.15 -1.92
N LEU A 72 5.33 -13.04 -1.84
CA LEU A 72 4.43 -14.08 -1.33
C LEU A 72 3.97 -15.06 -2.41
N TRP A 73 4.23 -14.78 -3.69
CA TRP A 73 3.84 -15.64 -4.79
C TRP A 73 4.89 -15.66 -5.91
N SER A 74 5.06 -16.82 -6.53
CA SER A 74 5.93 -16.99 -7.70
C SER A 74 5.10 -17.37 -8.93
N ALA A 75 5.65 -17.18 -10.13
CA ALA A 75 5.05 -17.65 -11.38
C ALA A 75 4.70 -19.15 -11.32
N THR A 76 5.49 -19.94 -10.59
CA THR A 76 5.23 -21.36 -10.33
C THR A 76 3.99 -21.59 -9.48
N THR A 77 3.72 -20.74 -8.48
CA THR A 77 2.51 -20.80 -7.65
C THR A 77 1.26 -20.52 -8.48
N VAL A 78 1.32 -19.49 -9.34
CA VAL A 78 0.21 -19.12 -10.24
C VAL A 78 -0.05 -20.23 -11.25
N GLN A 79 1.01 -20.78 -11.85
CA GLN A 79 0.90 -21.89 -12.80
C GLN A 79 0.23 -23.12 -12.16
N LYS A 80 0.61 -23.48 -10.94
CA LYS A 80 -0.02 -24.59 -10.19
C LYS A 80 -1.51 -24.35 -9.94
N LEU A 81 -1.89 -23.12 -9.56
CA LEU A 81 -3.30 -22.78 -9.35
C LEU A 81 -4.10 -22.85 -10.66
N MET A 82 -3.54 -22.34 -11.77
CA MET A 82 -4.19 -22.43 -13.08
C MET A 82 -4.35 -23.87 -13.59
N GLN A 83 -3.42 -24.76 -13.25
CA GLN A 83 -3.53 -26.19 -13.56
C GLN A 83 -4.57 -26.88 -12.67
N GLY A 84 -4.61 -26.55 -11.38
CA GLY A 84 -5.59 -27.10 -10.42
C GLY A 84 -7.03 -26.67 -10.68
N SER A 85 -7.26 -25.47 -11.24
CA SER A 85 -8.59 -25.05 -11.67
C SER A 85 -9.11 -25.83 -12.88
N SER A 86 -8.22 -26.34 -13.73
CA SER A 86 -8.57 -27.13 -14.91
C SER A 86 -8.89 -28.59 -14.55
N SER A 87 -8.33 -29.13 -13.47
CA SER A 87 -8.59 -30.52 -13.05
C SER A 87 -9.85 -30.67 -12.20
N SER A 88 -10.47 -29.57 -11.74
CA SER A 88 -11.70 -29.62 -10.94
C SER A 88 -12.96 -29.73 -11.80
N SER A 89 -12.90 -29.41 -13.10
CA SER A 89 -14.00 -29.63 -14.04
C SER A 89 -14.14 -31.08 -14.54
N ASP A 90 -13.15 -31.93 -14.27
CA ASP A 90 -13.12 -33.31 -14.78
C ASP A 90 -13.77 -34.35 -13.83
N PHE A 91 -14.25 -33.94 -12.66
CA PHE A 91 -14.90 -34.86 -11.70
C PHE A 91 -16.42 -34.99 -11.90
N VAL A 92 -17.03 -34.26 -12.83
CA VAL A 92 -18.49 -34.30 -13.11
C VAL A 92 -18.78 -34.87 -14.50
N ARG A 93 -18.19 -36.02 -14.82
CA ARG A 93 -18.67 -36.90 -15.88
C ARG A 93 -18.84 -38.32 -15.33
N ASP A 94 -19.92 -38.44 -14.58
CA ASP A 94 -20.94 -39.49 -14.72
C ASP A 94 -20.47 -40.94 -14.72
N HIS A 95 -20.42 -41.51 -13.51
CA HIS A 95 -20.84 -42.89 -13.28
C HIS A 95 -22.38 -42.91 -13.28
N SER A 96 -22.99 -43.35 -14.39
CA SER A 96 -24.34 -43.94 -14.42
C SER A 96 -24.50 -44.75 -15.71
N ASP A 97 -24.69 -46.05 -15.51
CA ASP A 97 -25.20 -47.14 -16.38
C ASP A 97 -25.22 -46.98 -17.92
#